data_AF-H0HM95-F1
#
_entry.id   AF-H0HM95-F1
#
_cell.length_a   1.000
_cell.length_b   1.000
_cell.length_c   1.000
_cell.angle_alpha   90.00
_cell.angle_beta   90.00
_cell.angle_gamma   90.00
#
_symmetry.space_group_name_H-M   'P 1'
#
loop_
_entity.id
_entity.type
_entity.pdbx_description
1 polymer ?
#
loop_
_entity_poly.entity_id
_entity_poly.type
_entity_poly.pdbx_seq_one_letter_code
_entity_poly.pdbx_strand_id
1 'polypeptide(L)'
;MTVIAHKAGHIGPRIASDTGLNTQINGRTRAGRRYHDLSSQLIADLATPPSEAQMSLIRRAATLSVWCESADAEMAKGRTIDIGLYTTTANTLRRLLTDLGLSVTTRQKPPPAASYFQTRKEASA
;
A
#
# COMPACT_ATOMS: atom_id res chain seq x y z
N MET A 1 -21.36 -7.70 -60.46
CA MET A 1 -20.48 -6.60 -60.00
C MET A 1 -21.28 -5.78 -59.00
N THR A 2 -21.18 -6.10 -57.71
CA THR A 2 -21.77 -5.33 -56.60
C THR A 2 -20.83 -5.48 -55.41
N VAL A 3 -20.19 -4.39 -55.02
CA VAL A 3 -19.22 -4.33 -53.91
C VAL A 3 -20.00 -4.05 -52.64
N ILE A 4 -19.98 -4.98 -51.68
CA ILE A 4 -20.51 -4.74 -50.32
C ILE A 4 -19.34 -4.31 -49.44
N ALA A 5 -19.34 -3.03 -49.05
CA ALA A 5 -18.42 -2.49 -48.06
C ALA A 5 -18.83 -2.97 -46.66
N HIS A 6 -18.01 -3.81 -46.04
CA HIS A 6 -18.17 -4.13 -44.61
C HIS A 6 -17.39 -3.12 -43.77
N LYS A 7 -18.14 -2.32 -42.98
CA LYS A 7 -17.64 -1.39 -41.99
C LYS A 7 -16.85 -2.14 -40.91
N ALA A 8 -15.55 -1.93 -40.83
CA ALA A 8 -14.69 -2.44 -39.76
C ALA A 8 -15.15 -1.85 -38.42
N GLY A 9 -15.79 -2.67 -37.59
CA GLY A 9 -16.07 -2.33 -36.20
C GLY A 9 -14.76 -2.17 -35.45
N HIS A 10 -14.47 -0.98 -34.94
CA HIS A 10 -13.42 -0.77 -33.96
C HIS A 10 -13.81 -1.51 -32.68
N ILE A 11 -13.33 -2.74 -32.54
CA ILE A 11 -13.25 -3.43 -31.25
C ILE A 11 -12.04 -2.84 -30.49
N GLY A 12 -12.24 -1.68 -29.88
CA GLY A 12 -11.35 -1.25 -28.81
C GLY A 12 -11.28 -2.36 -27.74
N PRO A 13 -10.12 -2.60 -27.12
CA PRO A 13 -10.00 -3.62 -26.10
C PRO A 13 -10.99 -3.31 -24.99
N ARG A 14 -11.92 -4.23 -24.74
CA ARG A 14 -12.79 -4.19 -23.56
C ARG A 14 -11.84 -4.24 -22.35
N ILE A 15 -11.64 -3.10 -21.71
CA ILE A 15 -10.98 -3.02 -20.42
C ILE A 15 -11.90 -3.83 -19.49
N ALA A 16 -11.51 -5.08 -19.21
CA ALA A 16 -12.17 -5.86 -18.19
C ALA A 16 -11.98 -5.09 -16.88
N SER A 17 -13.07 -4.51 -16.40
CA SER A 17 -13.16 -4.01 -15.03
C SER A 17 -12.62 -5.08 -14.08
N ASP A 18 -11.74 -4.68 -13.15
CA ASP A 18 -10.93 -5.46 -12.19
C ASP A 18 -11.72 -6.37 -11.21
N THR A 19 -12.92 -6.78 -11.56
CA THR A 19 -13.88 -7.47 -10.68
C THR A 19 -13.54 -8.96 -10.43
N GLY A 20 -12.49 -9.52 -11.05
CA GLY A 20 -12.31 -10.97 -11.14
C GLY A 20 -11.42 -11.65 -10.10
N LEU A 21 -10.20 -11.13 -9.86
CA LEU A 21 -9.18 -11.85 -9.06
C LEU A 21 -9.14 -11.42 -7.60
N ASN A 22 -9.36 -10.14 -7.31
CA ASN A 22 -9.43 -9.66 -5.92
C ASN A 22 -10.63 -10.28 -5.17
N THR A 23 -11.73 -10.55 -5.89
CA THR A 23 -12.92 -11.26 -5.37
C THR A 23 -12.63 -12.70 -4.95
N GLN A 24 -11.56 -13.33 -5.47
CA GLN A 24 -11.18 -14.69 -5.06
C GLN A 24 -10.43 -14.73 -3.72
N ILE A 25 -9.98 -13.58 -3.21
CA ILE A 25 -9.44 -13.52 -1.85
C ILE A 25 -10.60 -13.76 -0.89
N ASN A 26 -10.51 -14.87 -0.14
CA ASN A 26 -11.56 -15.21 0.80
C ASN A 26 -11.55 -14.24 1.99
N GLY A 27 -12.33 -13.16 1.87
CA GLY A 27 -12.55 -12.15 2.91
C GLY A 27 -13.22 -12.69 4.19
N ARG A 28 -13.57 -13.98 4.27
CA ARG A 28 -14.01 -14.62 5.53
C ARG A 28 -12.84 -15.16 6.36
N THR A 29 -11.64 -15.24 5.80
CA THR A 29 -10.43 -15.58 6.56
C THR A 29 -9.87 -14.34 7.27
N ARG A 30 -9.08 -14.55 8.34
CA ARG A 30 -8.39 -13.45 9.02
C ARG A 30 -7.46 -12.69 8.07
N ALA A 31 -6.69 -13.43 7.26
CA ALA A 31 -5.78 -12.86 6.27
C ALA A 31 -6.52 -12.10 5.17
N GLY A 32 -7.64 -12.63 4.66
CA GLY A 32 -8.46 -11.95 3.65
C GLY A 32 -9.08 -10.64 4.15
N ARG A 33 -9.64 -10.63 5.38
CA ARG A 33 -10.12 -9.37 6.00
C ARG A 33 -9.00 -8.36 6.13
N ARG A 34 -7.86 -8.79 6.68
CA ARG A 34 -6.72 -7.90 6.91
C ARG A 34 -6.17 -7.32 5.60
N TYR A 35 -6.13 -8.13 4.54
CA TYR A 35 -5.78 -7.67 3.21
C TYR A 35 -6.73 -6.57 2.69
N HIS A 36 -8.05 -6.72 2.85
CA HIS A 36 -9.02 -5.71 2.43
C HIS A 36 -8.90 -4.43 3.28
N ASP A 37 -8.68 -4.56 4.59
CA ASP A 37 -8.48 -3.43 5.50
C ASP A 37 -7.25 -2.62 5.07
N LEU A 38 -6.11 -3.30 4.88
CA LEU A 38 -4.86 -2.66 4.46
C LEU A 38 -4.97 -2.04 3.06
N SER A 39 -5.60 -2.72 2.11
CA SER A 39 -5.83 -2.17 0.77
C SER A 39 -6.66 -0.89 0.85
N SER A 40 -7.72 -0.88 1.67
CA SER A 40 -8.59 0.29 1.85
C SER A 40 -7.87 1.44 2.53
N GLN A 41 -7.04 1.16 3.54
CA GLN A 41 -6.21 2.16 4.22
C GLN A 41 -5.18 2.78 3.26
N LEU A 42 -4.46 1.97 2.49
CA LEU A 42 -3.50 2.46 1.50
C LEU A 42 -4.15 3.32 0.41
N ILE A 43 -5.38 2.98 -0.01
CA ILE A 43 -6.15 3.83 -0.93
C ILE A 43 -6.54 5.15 -0.27
N ALA A 44 -6.97 5.12 1.00
CA ALA A 44 -7.36 6.31 1.74
C ALA A 44 -6.19 7.25 2.03
N ASP A 45 -4.97 6.71 2.17
CA ASP A 45 -3.75 7.49 2.35
C ASP A 45 -3.30 8.22 1.07
N LEU A 46 -3.84 7.83 -0.09
CA LEU A 46 -3.60 8.57 -1.34
C LEU A 46 -4.51 9.81 -1.39
N ALA A 47 -3.92 10.95 -1.77
CA ALA A 47 -4.66 12.20 -1.94
C ALA A 47 -5.65 12.19 -3.13
N THR A 48 -5.50 11.24 -4.06
CA THR A 48 -6.33 11.10 -5.26
C THR A 48 -6.66 9.64 -5.51
N PRO A 49 -7.77 9.33 -6.21
CA PRO A 49 -8.08 7.95 -6.59
C PRO A 49 -6.91 7.30 -7.34
N PRO A 50 -6.51 6.07 -6.99
CA PRO A 50 -5.37 5.41 -7.60
C PRO A 50 -5.61 5.11 -9.09
N SER A 51 -4.56 5.29 -9.89
CA SER A 51 -4.49 4.68 -11.22
C SER A 51 -4.42 3.15 -11.13
N GLU A 52 -4.69 2.44 -12.23
CA GLU A 52 -4.57 0.98 -12.29
C GLU A 52 -3.18 0.46 -11.93
N ALA A 53 -2.13 1.19 -12.31
CA ALA A 53 -0.76 0.85 -11.95
C ALA A 53 -0.55 0.93 -10.44
N GLN A 54 -1.02 2.02 -9.81
CA GLN A 54 -0.97 2.18 -8.36
C GLN A 54 -1.83 1.13 -7.65
N MET A 55 -3.01 0.80 -8.17
CA MET A 55 -3.85 -0.26 -7.62
C MET A 55 -3.14 -1.62 -7.60
N SER A 56 -2.39 -1.96 -8.66
CA SER A 56 -1.54 -3.16 -8.66
C SER A 56 -0.47 -3.14 -7.56
N LEU A 57 0.16 -1.99 -7.33
CA LEU A 57 1.14 -1.83 -6.23
C LEU A 57 0.47 -1.93 -4.86
N ILE A 58 -0.71 -1.34 -4.68
CA ILE A 58 -1.50 -1.41 -3.44
C ILE A 58 -1.84 -2.86 -3.10
N ARG A 59 -2.34 -3.64 -4.06
CA ARG A 59 -2.65 -5.06 -3.84
C ARG A 59 -1.42 -5.85 -3.40
N ARG A 60 -0.28 -5.64 -4.08
CA ARG A 60 0.99 -6.29 -3.71
C ARG A 60 1.45 -5.86 -2.32
N ALA A 61 1.40 -4.57 -2.02
CA ALA A 61 1.75 -4.04 -0.71
C ALA A 61 0.88 -4.65 0.40
N ALA A 62 -0.44 -4.71 0.21
CA ALA A 62 -1.35 -5.34 1.17
C ALA A 62 -1.04 -6.83 1.37
N THR A 63 -0.73 -7.59 0.31
CA THR A 63 -0.31 -8.98 0.42
C THR A 63 0.99 -9.13 1.23
N LEU A 64 2.02 -8.34 0.93
CA LEU A 64 3.30 -8.41 1.65
C LEU A 64 3.15 -7.98 3.11
N SER A 65 2.31 -6.98 3.39
CA SER A 65 2.00 -6.56 4.76
C SER A 65 1.31 -7.67 5.57
N VAL A 66 0.29 -8.35 5.02
CA VAL A 66 -0.35 -9.49 5.70
C VAL A 66 0.65 -10.62 5.96
N TRP A 67 1.55 -10.87 5.03
CA TRP A 67 2.60 -11.87 5.21
C TRP A 67 3.57 -11.47 6.32
N CYS A 68 4.05 -10.23 6.34
CA CYS A 68 4.92 -9.70 7.40
C CYS A 68 4.25 -9.78 8.77
N GLU A 69 3.00 -9.33 8.90
CA GLU A 69 2.23 -9.43 10.16
C GLU A 69 2.09 -10.88 10.63
N SER A 70 1.94 -11.82 9.70
CA SER A 70 1.89 -13.25 10.03
C SER A 70 3.24 -13.75 10.52
N ALA A 71 4.35 -13.37 9.87
CA ALA A 71 5.70 -13.71 10.31
C ALA A 71 6.02 -13.10 11.69
N ASP A 72 5.64 -11.84 11.93
CA ASP A 72 5.80 -11.16 13.21
C ASP A 72 5.02 -11.88 14.32
N ALA A 73 3.80 -12.33 14.03
CA ALA A 73 2.99 -13.08 14.98
C ALA A 73 3.59 -14.46 15.32
N GLU A 74 4.26 -15.12 14.38
CA GLU A 74 4.97 -16.38 14.65
C GLU A 74 6.23 -16.12 15.48
N MET A 75 7.01 -15.09 15.15
CA MET A 75 8.17 -14.67 15.92
C MET A 75 7.80 -14.29 17.36
N ALA A 76 6.69 -13.57 17.56
CA ALA A 76 6.17 -13.21 18.88
C ALA A 76 5.79 -14.43 19.74
N LYS A 77 5.48 -15.57 19.12
CA LYS A 77 5.23 -16.86 19.82
C LYS A 77 6.53 -17.63 20.10
N GLY A 78 7.70 -17.04 19.83
CA GLY A 78 9.01 -17.68 19.96
C GLY A 78 9.32 -18.69 18.85
N ARG A 79 8.56 -18.69 17.75
CA ARG A 79 8.86 -19.55 16.60
C ARG A 79 9.91 -18.91 15.72
N THR A 80 10.65 -19.74 14.99
CA THR A 80 11.62 -19.27 14.01
C THR A 80 10.92 -18.84 12.73
N ILE A 81 11.44 -17.77 12.12
CA ILE A 81 11.05 -17.32 10.79
C ILE A 81 12.31 -17.28 9.91
N ASP A 82 12.14 -17.37 8.60
CA ASP A 82 13.24 -17.10 7.67
C ASP A 82 13.51 -15.59 7.64
N ILE A 83 14.57 -15.17 8.32
CA ILE A 83 14.98 -13.77 8.41
C ILE A 83 15.36 -13.21 7.03
N GLY A 84 15.97 -14.01 6.15
CA GLY A 84 16.33 -13.58 4.80
C GLY A 84 15.10 -13.27 3.95
N LEU A 85 14.11 -14.17 3.99
CA LEU A 85 12.82 -13.95 3.34
C LEU A 85 12.08 -12.75 3.96
N TYR A 86 12.10 -12.62 5.29
CA TYR A 86 11.47 -11.51 5.98
C TYR A 86 12.07 -10.16 5.56
N THR A 87 13.39 -10.02 5.60
CA THR A 87 14.09 -8.80 5.19
C THR A 87 13.84 -8.48 3.71
N THR A 88 13.84 -9.48 2.84
CA THR A 88 13.54 -9.28 1.40
C THR A 88 12.12 -8.78 1.18
N THR A 89 11.15 -9.38 1.88
CA THR A 89 9.74 -8.98 1.81
C THR A 89 9.55 -7.56 2.35
N ALA A 90 10.11 -7.25 3.52
CA ALA A 90 10.01 -5.93 4.13
C ALA A 90 10.65 -4.83 3.26
N ASN A 91 11.81 -5.10 2.66
CA ASN A 91 12.47 -4.17 1.74
C ASN A 91 11.67 -3.97 0.46
N THR A 92 11.07 -5.03 -0.08
CA THR A 92 10.19 -4.94 -1.25
C THR A 92 8.95 -4.10 -0.91
N LEU A 93 8.32 -4.36 0.24
CA LEU A 93 7.18 -3.59 0.74
C LEU A 93 7.53 -2.09 0.86
N ARG A 94 8.66 -1.75 1.48
CA ARG A 94 9.12 -0.36 1.59
C ARG A 94 9.23 0.32 0.22
N ARG A 95 9.75 -0.38 -0.80
CA ARG A 95 9.89 0.16 -2.16
C ARG A 95 8.53 0.40 -2.80
N LEU A 96 7.60 -0.56 -2.70
CA LEU A 96 6.23 -0.39 -3.19
C LEU A 96 5.52 0.82 -2.56
N LEU A 97 5.65 1.00 -1.24
CA LEU A 97 5.07 2.14 -0.55
C LEU A 97 5.72 3.47 -0.99
N THR A 98 7.04 3.47 -1.19
CA THR A 98 7.77 4.65 -1.71
C THR A 98 7.32 4.99 -3.13
N ASP A 99 7.15 3.99 -4.00
CA ASP A 99 6.66 4.18 -5.37
C ASP A 99 5.21 4.71 -5.41
N LEU A 100 4.41 4.40 -4.39
CA LEU A 100 3.07 4.98 -4.18
C LEU A 100 3.10 6.41 -3.61
N GLY A 101 4.28 6.93 -3.25
CA GLY A 101 4.42 8.22 -2.57
C GLY A 101 4.07 8.17 -1.07
N LEU A 102 3.85 6.97 -0.52
CA LEU A 102 3.53 6.74 0.89
C LEU A 102 4.83 6.53 1.66
N SER A 103 5.46 7.63 2.06
CA SER A 103 6.66 7.59 2.90
C SER A 103 6.29 7.70 4.38
N VAL A 104 7.05 7.02 5.25
CA VAL A 104 7.04 7.29 6.69
C VAL A 104 7.56 8.72 6.88
N THR A 105 6.67 9.71 6.93
CA THR A 105 7.04 11.07 7.31
C THR A 105 7.61 10.96 8.73
N THR A 106 8.91 11.19 8.87
CA THR A 106 9.54 11.38 10.18
C THR A 106 8.75 12.48 10.88
N ARG A 107 7.97 12.12 11.90
CA ARG A 107 7.27 13.08 12.76
C ARG A 107 8.31 14.12 13.17
N GLN A 108 8.06 15.39 12.81
CA GLN A 108 8.92 16.51 13.18
C GLN A 108 9.28 16.37 14.66
N LYS A 109 10.57 16.22 14.97
CA LYS A 109 11.03 16.15 16.35
C LYS A 109 10.69 17.53 16.95
N PRO A 110 9.92 17.64 18.04
CA PRO A 110 9.68 18.93 18.66
C PRO A 110 11.03 19.58 19.00
N PRO A 111 11.15 20.91 18.85
CA PRO A 111 12.42 21.60 19.07
C PRO A 111 12.95 21.30 20.48
N PRO A 112 14.29 21.26 20.66
CA PRO A 112 14.89 20.91 21.94
C PRO A 112 14.35 21.83 23.04
N ALA A 113 14.09 21.29 24.23
CA ALA A 113 13.51 22.02 25.36
C ALA A 113 14.22 23.36 25.70
N ALA A 114 15.49 23.51 25.30
CA ALA A 114 16.24 24.76 25.37
C ALA A 114 15.52 25.96 24.71
N SER A 115 14.81 25.77 23.58
CA SER A 115 14.15 26.87 22.86
C SER A 115 12.95 27.49 23.60
N TYR A 116 12.41 26.80 24.61
CA TYR A 116 11.32 27.33 25.44
C TYR A 116 11.82 28.28 26.54
N PHE A 117 13.12 28.25 26.87
CA PHE A 117 13.69 29.14 27.88
C PHE A 117 14.17 30.48 27.30
N GLN A 118 14.63 30.53 26.04
CA GLN A 118 14.98 31.79 25.38
C GLN A 118 13.75 32.69 25.15
N THR A 119 12.64 32.12 24.65
CA THR A 119 11.43 32.89 24.31
C THR A 119 10.77 33.52 25.55
N ARG A 120 10.87 32.90 26.73
CA ARG A 120 10.37 33.51 27.98
C ARG A 120 11.25 34.67 28.46
N LYS A 121 12.57 34.60 28.24
CA LYS A 121 13.53 35.60 28.71
C LYS A 121 13.44 36.89 27.89
N GLU A 122 13.18 36.76 26.60
CA GLU A 122 12.97 37.89 25.67
C GLU A 122 11.59 38.55 25.84
N ALA A 123 10.57 37.78 26.25
CA ALA A 123 9.24 38.33 26.56
C ALA A 123 9.14 39.02 27.94
N SER A 124 10.20 38.93 28.76
CA SER A 124 10.28 39.50 30.11
C SER A 124 11.37 40.57 30.25
N ALA A 125 11.93 41.05 29.13
CA ALA A 125 12.87 42.17 29.06
C ALA A 125 12.20 43.37 28.40
#